data_AF-A0A820L156-F1
#
_entry.id   AF-A0A820L156-F1
#
_cell.length_a   1.000
_cell.length_b   1.000
_cell.length_c   1.000
_cell.angle_alpha   90.00
_cell.angle_beta   90.00
_cell.angle_gamma   90.00
#
_symmetry.space_group_name_H-M   'P 1'
#
loop_
_entity.id
_entity.type
_entity.pdbx_description
1 polymer ?
#
loop_
_entity_poly.entity_id
_entity_poly.type
_entity_poly.pdbx_seq_one_letter_code
_entity_poly.pdbx_strand_id
1 'polypeptide(L)'
;MPFIEDWITHPMTIINRLYDKSPSTFENDVRNYFQSHIDNPALYKEIPSLNDHHDESPLPSGCLVRYRAMVQDMADDEIYCTHYKVRSNDHHRTEIEKSAKFMDLFVCPPGYSIVAQEPPREKFGSRQCFTCVPIPNESQWVKDTYQLYFGEQMTMQKRPIHEQDNVQQLLSPLKRLKASAPMETTDGNSEAVTKVEPVKTIAKSSCMVKVYDTADDMILNTMVEFIGIYYDHSVIKADSLQALNEMDPEQVPHVKTIHCIQYKKLSHNNPILYNLPNIESSQILLARQYTLSLFESIFPNDKLLCEYLLLHIISRIYVRQLSVAYGKLSLNISHISTEQLSALEQLLQTILPLHSRLAITVDTLNTMQLMPNKDVAIDDSNASQLKQTPLQLPFNSHLLIDETKMECGQLITLGLNNIKLLQDLLNLQTLKYEFHVYQLDYECDVRCLIVSSTKSILPCDVHVRYQSEHEVKDITFPNIEKEQIDNIRCYLTYVGQQLEFDQAMNNISSDINTHIQEDFVNMRKQKLLTNLDNFHHLLVLARLETLSYGENVLTENHWNQAKSLEFTRRQRMNI
;
A
#
# COMPACT_ATOMS: atom_id res chain seq x y z
N MET A 1 -46.18 -3.87 6.57
CA MET A 1 -44.82 -3.84 7.13
C MET A 1 -44.00 -2.94 6.23
N PRO A 2 -43.32 -1.90 6.75
CA PRO A 2 -42.53 -1.01 5.90
C PRO A 2 -41.38 -1.82 5.30
N PHE A 3 -41.16 -1.64 3.99
CA PHE A 3 -40.04 -2.20 3.26
C PHE A 3 -38.76 -1.83 3.99
N ILE A 4 -38.04 -2.82 4.54
CA ILE A 4 -36.65 -2.61 4.93
C ILE A 4 -35.92 -2.34 3.61
N GLU A 5 -35.52 -1.10 3.39
CA GLU A 5 -34.80 -0.69 2.20
C GLU A 5 -33.39 -1.28 2.28
N ASP A 6 -33.15 -2.31 1.47
CA ASP A 6 -31.85 -2.96 1.41
C ASP A 6 -30.87 -2.10 0.59
N TRP A 7 -30.33 -1.09 1.27
CA TRP A 7 -29.39 -0.10 0.76
C TRP A 7 -28.04 -0.70 0.32
N ILE A 8 -27.75 -1.93 0.73
CA ILE A 8 -26.53 -2.66 0.38
C ILE A 8 -26.76 -3.49 -0.87
N THR A 9 -27.84 -4.28 -0.96
CA THR A 9 -28.04 -5.15 -2.14
C THR A 9 -28.59 -4.40 -3.35
N HIS A 10 -29.40 -3.34 -3.15
CA HIS A 10 -30.02 -2.58 -4.23
C HIS A 10 -29.91 -1.05 -4.04
N PRO A 11 -28.70 -0.47 -3.88
CA PRO A 11 -28.48 0.96 -3.68
C PRO A 11 -29.12 1.85 -4.75
N MET A 12 -29.16 1.38 -6.01
CA MET A 12 -29.76 2.12 -7.12
C MET A 12 -31.26 2.41 -6.92
N THR A 13 -31.98 1.60 -6.15
CA THR A 13 -33.41 1.85 -5.85
C THR A 13 -33.57 3.10 -4.99
N ILE A 14 -32.65 3.30 -4.04
CA ILE A 14 -32.64 4.46 -3.15
C ILE A 14 -32.23 5.70 -3.92
N ILE A 15 -31.17 5.59 -4.72
CA ILE A 15 -30.68 6.66 -5.58
C ILE A 15 -31.80 7.15 -6.51
N ASN A 16 -32.48 6.24 -7.22
CA ASN A 16 -33.62 6.61 -8.08
C ASN A 16 -34.75 7.28 -7.29
N ARG A 17 -35.07 6.80 -6.08
CA ARG A 17 -36.10 7.43 -5.24
C ARG A 17 -35.71 8.84 -4.79
N LEU A 18 -34.43 9.07 -4.45
CA LEU A 18 -33.93 10.39 -4.08
C LEU A 18 -33.98 11.33 -5.29
N TYR A 19 -33.62 10.83 -6.48
CA TYR A 19 -33.75 11.58 -7.72
C TYR A 19 -35.19 11.99 -8.01
N ASP A 20 -36.15 11.05 -7.89
CA ASP A 20 -37.57 11.31 -8.14
C ASP A 20 -38.17 12.35 -7.16
N LYS A 21 -37.62 12.47 -5.95
CA LYS A 21 -38.05 13.46 -4.94
C LYS A 21 -37.49 14.85 -5.20
N SER A 22 -36.20 14.95 -5.49
CA SER A 22 -35.47 16.22 -5.57
C SER A 22 -34.36 16.20 -6.62
N PRO A 23 -34.69 16.32 -7.92
CA PRO A 23 -33.70 16.27 -9.00
C PRO A 23 -32.59 17.33 -8.88
N SER A 24 -32.90 18.51 -8.33
CA SER A 24 -31.96 19.63 -8.22
C SER A 24 -30.92 19.49 -7.10
N THR A 25 -31.22 18.76 -6.02
CA THR A 25 -30.31 18.55 -4.88
C THR A 25 -29.85 17.09 -4.75
N PHE A 26 -30.26 16.26 -5.71
CA PHE A 26 -30.05 14.82 -5.76
C PHE A 26 -28.63 14.38 -5.36
N GLU A 27 -27.59 15.04 -5.87
CA GLU A 27 -26.20 14.62 -5.61
C GLU A 27 -25.82 14.76 -4.14
N ASN A 28 -26.22 15.88 -3.53
CA ASN A 28 -25.99 16.13 -2.11
C ASN A 28 -26.87 15.21 -1.25
N ASP A 29 -28.11 14.97 -1.67
CA ASP A 29 -29.04 14.08 -0.96
C ASP A 29 -28.53 12.64 -0.94
N VAL A 30 -27.98 12.14 -2.06
CA VAL A 30 -27.32 10.83 -2.15
C VAL A 30 -26.10 10.79 -1.25
N ARG A 31 -25.19 11.78 -1.35
CA ARG A 31 -23.98 11.82 -0.51
C ARG A 31 -24.33 11.82 0.97
N ASN A 32 -25.26 12.67 1.40
CA ASN A 32 -25.68 12.77 2.80
C ASN A 32 -26.34 11.48 3.30
N TYR A 33 -27.17 10.84 2.47
CA TYR A 33 -27.80 9.56 2.82
C TYR A 33 -26.74 8.49 3.11
N PHE A 34 -25.85 8.23 2.15
CA PHE A 34 -24.83 7.19 2.32
C PHE A 34 -23.82 7.56 3.41
N GLN A 35 -23.40 8.83 3.52
CA GLN A 35 -22.53 9.31 4.60
C GLN A 35 -23.11 8.99 5.97
N SER A 36 -24.40 9.30 6.20
CA SER A 36 -25.03 9.07 7.50
C SER A 36 -25.10 7.59 7.89
N HIS A 37 -25.18 6.69 6.90
CA HIS A 37 -25.12 5.25 7.11
C HIS A 37 -23.68 4.77 7.33
N ILE A 38 -22.71 5.32 6.60
CA ILE A 38 -21.28 5.00 6.69
C ILE A 38 -20.70 5.45 8.03
N ASP A 39 -21.13 6.60 8.55
CA ASP A 39 -20.68 7.15 9.83
C ASP A 39 -21.13 6.28 11.03
N ASN A 40 -22.14 5.42 10.84
CA ASN A 40 -22.56 4.46 11.84
C ASN A 40 -21.69 3.19 11.77
N PRO A 41 -20.85 2.90 12.80
CA PRO A 41 -19.91 1.78 12.76
C PRO A 41 -20.57 0.41 12.62
N ALA A 42 -21.83 0.26 13.04
CA ALA A 42 -22.56 -1.00 12.89
C ALA A 42 -22.93 -1.26 11.42
N LEU A 43 -23.50 -0.25 10.76
CA LEU A 43 -23.89 -0.31 9.35
C LEU A 43 -22.67 -0.37 8.43
N TYR A 44 -21.59 0.34 8.79
CA TYR A 44 -20.32 0.29 8.08
C TYR A 44 -19.75 -1.13 7.96
N LYS A 45 -19.86 -1.92 9.03
CA LYS A 45 -19.38 -3.31 9.07
C LYS A 45 -20.16 -4.24 8.15
N GLU A 46 -21.42 -3.94 7.85
CA GLU A 46 -22.28 -4.77 7.00
C GLU A 46 -21.92 -4.65 5.50
N ILE A 47 -21.25 -3.58 5.08
CA ILE A 47 -20.88 -3.37 3.67
C ILE A 47 -19.87 -4.45 3.24
N PRO A 48 -20.11 -5.24 2.18
CA PRO A 48 -19.17 -6.27 1.74
C PRO A 48 -17.87 -5.67 1.19
N SER A 49 -16.74 -6.31 1.49
CA SER A 49 -15.39 -5.86 1.11
C SER A 49 -14.89 -6.59 -0.13
N LEU A 50 -14.69 -5.88 -1.24
CA LEU A 50 -14.18 -6.46 -2.48
C LEU A 50 -12.78 -7.07 -2.29
N ASN A 51 -12.01 -6.66 -1.27
CA ASN A 51 -10.69 -7.22 -0.97
C ASN A 51 -10.72 -8.68 -0.49
N ASP A 52 -11.84 -9.09 0.09
CA ASP A 52 -12.06 -10.42 0.69
C ASP A 52 -12.76 -11.39 -0.27
N HIS A 53 -13.33 -10.87 -1.36
CA HIS A 53 -13.96 -11.67 -2.40
C HIS A 53 -12.97 -11.97 -3.52
N HIS A 54 -12.84 -13.26 -3.82
CA HIS A 54 -12.08 -13.78 -4.95
C HIS A 54 -13.04 -14.17 -6.10
N ASP A 55 -12.49 -14.42 -7.29
CA ASP A 55 -13.26 -14.78 -8.50
C ASP A 55 -14.17 -16.00 -8.28
N GLU A 56 -13.86 -16.87 -7.31
CA GLU A 56 -14.64 -18.06 -6.95
C GLU A 56 -15.91 -17.76 -6.12
N SER A 57 -16.05 -16.55 -5.57
CA SER A 57 -17.22 -16.11 -4.80
C SER A 57 -17.63 -14.67 -5.19
N PRO A 58 -18.08 -14.47 -6.44
CA PRO A 58 -18.31 -13.14 -6.97
C PRO A 58 -19.45 -12.43 -6.25
N LEU A 59 -19.26 -11.14 -5.98
CA LEU A 59 -20.31 -10.28 -5.47
C LEU A 59 -21.34 -10.01 -6.58
N PRO A 60 -22.63 -9.90 -6.23
CA PRO A 60 -23.66 -9.60 -7.22
C PRO A 60 -23.46 -8.19 -7.80
N SER A 61 -23.61 -8.07 -9.11
CA SER A 61 -23.58 -6.77 -9.80
C SER A 61 -24.73 -5.87 -9.32
N GLY A 62 -24.44 -4.59 -9.12
CA GLY A 62 -25.38 -3.58 -8.61
C GLY A 62 -25.45 -3.44 -7.09
N CYS A 63 -24.64 -4.18 -6.31
CA CYS A 63 -24.57 -4.03 -4.85
C CYS A 63 -23.56 -2.96 -4.40
N LEU A 64 -23.73 -2.45 -3.19
CA LEU A 64 -22.80 -1.55 -2.54
C LEU A 64 -21.63 -2.35 -1.97
N VAL A 65 -20.40 -1.90 -2.24
CA VAL A 65 -19.18 -2.53 -1.75
C VAL A 65 -18.22 -1.50 -1.17
N ARG A 66 -17.33 -1.97 -0.31
CA ARG A 66 -16.10 -1.25 0.07
C ARG A 66 -14.90 -1.87 -0.61
N TYR A 67 -13.93 -1.05 -0.98
CA TYR A 67 -12.74 -1.49 -1.66
C TYR A 67 -11.53 -0.65 -1.23
N ARG A 68 -10.59 -1.28 -0.52
CA ARG A 68 -9.31 -0.67 -0.13
C ARG A 68 -8.27 -0.96 -1.19
N ALA A 69 -7.78 0.07 -1.84
CA ALA A 69 -6.96 -0.09 -3.03
C ALA A 69 -5.86 0.96 -3.12
N MET A 70 -4.90 0.68 -3.97
CA MET A 70 -3.90 1.63 -4.43
C MET A 70 -4.26 2.07 -5.85
N VAL A 71 -4.19 3.37 -6.13
CA VAL A 71 -4.34 3.91 -7.48
C VAL A 71 -3.11 3.52 -8.32
N GLN A 72 -3.33 2.66 -9.31
CA GLN A 72 -2.27 2.14 -10.17
C GLN A 72 -2.06 2.98 -11.43
N ASP A 73 -3.15 3.40 -12.08
CA ASP A 73 -3.13 4.20 -13.30
C ASP A 73 -4.31 5.19 -13.29
N MET A 74 -4.12 6.32 -13.95
CA MET A 74 -5.14 7.35 -14.14
C MET A 74 -5.48 7.39 -15.63
N ALA A 75 -6.72 7.09 -15.97
CA ALA A 75 -7.22 7.22 -17.32
C ALA A 75 -7.72 8.66 -17.57
N ASP A 76 -7.88 9.00 -18.84
CA ASP A 76 -8.52 10.26 -19.20
C ASP A 76 -9.97 10.30 -18.69
N ASP A 77 -10.43 11.53 -18.44
CA ASP A 77 -11.81 11.83 -18.09
C ASP A 77 -12.79 11.22 -19.10
N GLU A 78 -13.76 10.46 -18.57
CA GLU A 78 -14.81 9.84 -19.36
C GLU A 78 -16.02 10.77 -19.44
N ILE A 79 -16.43 11.12 -20.66
CA ILE A 79 -17.68 11.86 -20.89
C ILE A 79 -18.83 10.86 -20.89
N TYR A 80 -19.82 11.10 -20.03
CA TYR A 80 -21.01 10.25 -19.93
C TYR A 80 -22.30 11.07 -19.99
N CYS A 81 -23.40 10.41 -20.36
CA CYS A 81 -24.71 11.03 -20.33
C CYS A 81 -25.27 11.00 -18.91
N THR A 82 -25.62 12.16 -18.37
CA THR A 82 -26.13 12.32 -16.99
C THR A 82 -27.56 11.81 -16.82
N HIS A 83 -28.37 11.87 -17.89
CA HIS A 83 -29.79 11.52 -17.87
C HIS A 83 -30.21 10.79 -19.14
N TYR A 84 -31.17 9.88 -19.04
CA TYR A 84 -31.78 9.21 -20.19
C TYR A 84 -33.30 9.20 -20.06
N LYS A 85 -33.99 9.06 -21.19
CA LYS A 85 -35.45 9.00 -21.22
C LYS A 85 -35.93 7.58 -21.51
N VAL A 86 -36.95 7.16 -20.80
CA VAL A 86 -37.71 5.93 -21.07
C VAL A 86 -39.14 6.30 -21.44
N ARG A 87 -39.69 5.66 -22.46
CA ARG A 87 -41.06 5.87 -22.95
C ARG A 87 -41.91 4.66 -22.64
N SER A 88 -43.10 4.85 -22.06
CA SER A 88 -44.05 3.76 -21.89
C SER A 88 -44.47 3.20 -23.25
N ASN A 89 -44.55 1.87 -23.33
CA ASN A 89 -45.02 1.16 -24.51
C ASN A 89 -46.56 1.20 -24.66
N ASP A 90 -47.26 1.82 -23.70
CA ASP A 90 -48.71 2.03 -23.74
C ASP A 90 -49.13 3.12 -24.75
N HIS A 91 -50.42 3.14 -25.12
CA HIS A 91 -50.98 4.10 -26.09
C HIS A 91 -50.71 5.58 -25.75
N HIS A 92 -50.49 5.91 -24.48
CA HIS A 92 -50.24 7.28 -24.02
C HIS A 92 -48.78 7.75 -24.19
N ARG A 93 -47.83 6.87 -24.54
CA ARG A 93 -46.41 7.20 -24.84
C ARG A 93 -45.76 8.19 -23.86
N THR A 94 -46.02 8.03 -22.57
CA THR A 94 -45.45 8.92 -21.53
C THR A 94 -43.95 8.75 -21.46
N GLU A 95 -43.20 9.85 -21.52
CA GLU A 95 -41.74 9.87 -21.34
C GLU A 95 -41.39 10.22 -19.90
N ILE A 96 -40.49 9.44 -19.31
CA ILE A 96 -39.95 9.64 -17.97
C ILE A 96 -38.44 9.81 -18.10
N GLU A 97 -37.93 10.85 -17.47
CA GLU A 97 -36.49 11.10 -17.39
C GLU A 97 -35.89 10.42 -16.15
N LYS A 98 -34.75 9.76 -16.32
CA LYS A 98 -34.03 9.04 -15.28
C LYS A 98 -32.57 9.46 -15.24
N SER A 99 -31.95 9.39 -14.06
CA SER A 99 -30.52 9.59 -13.88
C SER A 99 -29.72 8.39 -14.39
N ALA A 100 -28.63 8.65 -15.09
CA ALA A 100 -27.62 7.67 -15.51
C ALA A 100 -26.34 7.74 -14.65
N LYS A 101 -26.38 8.47 -13.52
CA LYS A 101 -25.27 8.50 -12.56
C LYS A 101 -25.14 7.14 -11.86
N PHE A 102 -23.91 6.78 -11.53
CA PHE A 102 -23.52 5.52 -10.90
C PHE A 102 -23.81 4.23 -11.70
N MET A 103 -23.89 4.32 -13.03
CA MET A 103 -24.04 3.17 -13.90
C MET A 103 -23.40 3.39 -15.28
N ASP A 104 -23.12 2.30 -15.98
CA ASP A 104 -22.62 2.31 -17.36
C ASP A 104 -23.68 1.89 -18.38
N LEU A 105 -24.64 1.05 -17.98
CA LEU A 105 -25.71 0.54 -18.83
C LEU A 105 -27.06 1.09 -18.38
N PHE A 106 -27.82 1.66 -19.31
CA PHE A 106 -29.16 2.18 -19.01
C PHE A 106 -30.13 1.04 -18.68
N VAL A 107 -30.84 1.17 -17.56
CA VAL A 107 -31.83 0.17 -17.12
C VAL A 107 -33.20 0.55 -17.64
N CYS A 108 -33.78 -0.30 -18.49
CA CYS A 108 -35.13 -0.13 -18.98
C CYS A 108 -36.14 -0.89 -18.11
N PRO A 109 -37.12 -0.23 -17.48
CA PRO A 109 -38.19 -0.91 -16.75
C PRO A 109 -39.06 -1.77 -17.67
N PRO A 110 -39.70 -2.84 -17.15
CA PRO A 110 -40.68 -3.62 -17.91
C PRO A 110 -41.82 -2.73 -18.42
N GLY A 111 -42.17 -2.86 -19.71
CA GLY A 111 -43.23 -2.05 -20.33
C GLY A 111 -42.77 -0.68 -20.84
N TYR A 112 -41.48 -0.35 -20.75
CA TYR A 112 -40.89 0.86 -21.32
C TYR A 112 -39.91 0.53 -22.44
N SER A 113 -39.53 1.55 -23.21
CA SER A 113 -38.45 1.52 -24.20
C SER A 113 -37.53 2.73 -24.02
N ILE A 114 -36.22 2.54 -24.17
CA ILE A 114 -35.25 3.64 -24.10
C ILE A 114 -35.41 4.52 -25.34
N VAL A 115 -35.53 5.83 -25.13
CA VAL A 115 -35.64 6.79 -26.23
C VAL A 115 -34.24 7.06 -26.78
N ALA A 116 -33.93 6.51 -27.95
CA ALA A 116 -32.70 6.77 -28.69
C ALA A 116 -32.76 8.14 -29.37
N GLN A 117 -32.57 9.20 -28.58
CA GLN A 117 -32.34 10.56 -29.08
C GLN A 117 -30.99 11.04 -28.56
N GLU A 118 -30.23 11.76 -29.39
CA GLU A 118 -29.01 12.42 -28.92
C GLU A 118 -29.38 13.39 -27.80
N PRO A 119 -28.81 13.23 -26.60
CA PRO A 119 -29.08 14.12 -25.49
C PRO A 119 -28.47 15.51 -25.81
N PRO A 120 -29.13 16.61 -25.40
CA PRO A 120 -28.56 17.95 -25.54
C PRO A 120 -27.22 18.04 -24.79
N ARG A 121 -26.32 18.93 -25.27
CA ARG A 121 -24.96 19.09 -24.71
C ARG A 121 -24.93 19.32 -23.19
N GLU A 122 -25.94 19.98 -22.65
CA GLU A 122 -26.11 20.26 -21.21
C GLU A 122 -26.33 19.01 -20.35
N LYS A 123 -26.60 17.85 -20.97
CA LYS A 123 -26.81 16.57 -20.27
C LYS A 123 -25.59 15.65 -20.32
N PHE A 124 -24.44 16.14 -20.74
CA PHE A 124 -23.17 15.42 -20.58
C PHE A 124 -22.45 15.87 -19.31
N GLY A 125 -21.87 14.91 -18.61
CA GLY A 125 -20.97 15.13 -17.48
C GLY A 125 -19.61 14.52 -17.76
N SER A 126 -18.60 14.94 -17.00
CA SER A 126 -17.30 14.27 -16.94
C SER A 126 -17.22 13.43 -15.67
N ARG A 127 -16.54 12.30 -15.73
CA ARG A 127 -16.16 11.50 -14.56
C ARG A 127 -14.71 11.03 -14.70
N GLN A 128 -13.97 11.04 -13.61
CA GLN A 128 -12.59 10.60 -13.58
C GLN A 128 -12.52 9.08 -13.43
N CYS A 129 -11.62 8.44 -14.17
CA CYS A 129 -11.48 6.99 -14.22
C CYS A 129 -10.11 6.56 -13.70
N PHE A 130 -10.10 5.68 -12.71
CA PHE A 130 -8.89 5.21 -12.04
C PHE A 130 -8.81 3.70 -12.13
N THR A 131 -7.66 3.18 -12.56
CA THR A 131 -7.36 1.76 -12.42
C THR A 131 -6.78 1.54 -11.04
N CYS A 132 -7.51 0.81 -10.21
CA CYS A 132 -7.15 0.54 -8.83
C CYS A 132 -6.82 -0.94 -8.65
N VAL A 133 -5.81 -1.24 -7.83
CA VAL A 133 -5.44 -2.61 -7.46
C VAL A 133 -5.54 -2.77 -5.95
N PRO A 134 -5.80 -3.97 -5.43
CA PRO A 134 -5.67 -4.22 -4.00
C PRO A 134 -4.29 -3.79 -3.52
N ILE A 135 -4.21 -3.22 -2.31
CA ILE A 135 -2.97 -2.65 -1.80
C ILE A 135 -1.85 -3.71 -1.88
N PRO A 136 -0.79 -3.48 -2.66
CA PRO A 136 0.25 -4.49 -2.86
C PRO A 136 1.09 -4.62 -1.59
N ASN A 137 1.69 -5.80 -1.40
CA ASN A 137 2.62 -6.08 -0.30
C ASN A 137 2.05 -5.86 1.12
N GLU A 138 0.72 -6.01 1.26
CA GLU A 138 0.06 -6.08 2.56
C GLU A 138 0.47 -7.32 3.35
N SER A 139 0.96 -7.08 4.57
CA SER A 139 1.28 -8.13 5.54
C SER A 139 0.04 -8.96 5.90
N GLN A 140 0.24 -10.23 6.20
CA GLN A 140 -0.88 -11.16 6.43
C GLN A 140 -1.75 -10.75 7.63
N TRP A 141 -1.13 -10.28 8.71
CA TRP A 141 -1.87 -9.82 9.89
C TRP A 141 -2.83 -8.67 9.59
N VAL A 142 -2.51 -7.81 8.62
CA VAL A 142 -3.39 -6.72 8.19
C VAL A 142 -4.66 -7.30 7.58
N LYS A 143 -4.50 -8.21 6.60
CA LYS A 143 -5.61 -8.89 5.91
C LYS A 143 -6.49 -9.62 6.92
N ASP A 144 -5.88 -10.43 7.78
CA ASP A 144 -6.58 -11.21 8.81
C ASP A 144 -7.35 -10.28 9.76
N THR A 145 -6.77 -9.15 10.16
CA THR A 145 -7.39 -8.21 11.08
C THR A 145 -8.58 -7.49 10.43
N TYR A 146 -8.47 -7.09 9.16
CA TYR A 146 -9.63 -6.57 8.42
C TYR A 146 -10.73 -7.63 8.30
N GLN A 147 -10.39 -8.88 7.97
CA GLN A 147 -11.35 -9.99 7.93
C GLN A 147 -12.01 -10.24 9.29
N LEU A 148 -11.29 -10.10 10.40
CA LEU A 148 -11.86 -10.27 11.74
C LEU A 148 -12.82 -9.14 12.13
N TYR A 149 -12.48 -7.89 11.81
CA TYR A 149 -13.32 -6.74 12.18
C TYR A 149 -14.54 -6.57 11.29
N PHE A 150 -14.46 -7.06 10.06
CA PHE A 150 -15.38 -6.72 8.98
C PHE A 150 -15.92 -7.93 8.20
N GLY A 151 -15.35 -9.12 8.40
CA GLY A 151 -15.74 -10.37 7.77
C GLY A 151 -16.60 -11.23 8.69
N GLU A 152 -17.79 -10.75 9.07
CA GLU A 152 -18.87 -11.67 9.43
C GLU A 152 -19.76 -11.88 8.20
N GLN A 153 -19.97 -13.16 7.89
CA GLN A 153 -20.65 -13.65 6.71
C GLN A 153 -22.10 -13.15 6.66
N MET A 154 -22.44 -12.38 5.63
CA MET A 154 -23.80 -12.43 5.10
C MET A 154 -24.08 -13.88 4.71
N THR A 155 -24.81 -14.60 5.57
CA THR A 155 -25.51 -15.83 5.17
C THR A 155 -26.66 -15.43 4.24
N MET A 156 -26.32 -15.05 3.02
CA MET A 156 -27.25 -15.15 1.90
C MET A 156 -27.65 -16.62 1.85
N GLN A 157 -28.89 -16.92 2.23
CA GLN A 157 -29.45 -18.25 2.38
C GLN A 157 -29.12 -19.13 1.16
N LYS A 158 -28.03 -19.89 1.26
CA LYS A 158 -27.75 -21.00 0.35
C LYS A 158 -28.84 -22.03 0.59
N ARG A 159 -29.74 -22.23 -0.38
CA ARG A 159 -30.57 -23.44 -0.40
C ARG A 159 -29.62 -24.64 -0.43
N PRO A 160 -29.82 -25.67 0.41
CA PRO A 160 -28.82 -26.70 0.61
C PRO A 160 -28.79 -27.66 -0.58
N ILE A 161 -27.58 -27.99 -1.02
CA ILE A 161 -27.30 -29.26 -1.70
C ILE A 161 -26.40 -30.05 -0.75
N HIS A 162 -26.96 -31.14 -0.22
CA HIS A 162 -26.28 -32.31 0.37
C HIS A 162 -25.05 -32.69 -0.49
N GLU A 163 -23.89 -33.12 0.01
CA GLU A 163 -23.58 -34.07 1.09
C GLU A 163 -22.03 -34.10 1.26
N GLN A 164 -21.56 -34.22 2.52
CA GLN A 164 -20.47 -35.09 3.06
C GLN A 164 -19.12 -35.16 2.29
N ASP A 165 -17.91 -35.07 2.87
CA ASP A 165 -17.45 -35.19 4.25
C ASP A 165 -15.96 -34.79 4.38
N ASN A 166 -15.59 -34.35 5.60
CA ASN A 166 -14.30 -34.45 6.29
C ASN A 166 -13.05 -33.68 5.79
N VAL A 167 -12.92 -32.47 6.33
CA VAL A 167 -11.64 -31.80 6.60
C VAL A 167 -11.21 -32.12 8.04
N GLN A 168 -10.04 -32.73 8.22
CA GLN A 168 -9.43 -32.87 9.54
C GLN A 168 -8.01 -32.30 9.56
N GLN A 169 -7.84 -31.28 10.41
CA GLN A 169 -6.61 -30.75 11.03
C GLN A 169 -5.69 -29.80 10.24
N LEU A 170 -5.98 -28.50 10.41
CA LEU A 170 -5.02 -27.41 10.49
C LEU A 170 -4.57 -27.20 11.95
N LEU A 171 -3.36 -26.65 12.10
CA LEU A 171 -2.69 -26.06 13.28
C LEU A 171 -1.61 -26.90 14.00
N SER A 172 -0.34 -26.63 13.67
CA SER A 172 0.57 -25.93 14.60
C SER A 172 1.84 -25.44 13.88
N PRO A 173 2.22 -24.16 13.99
CA PRO A 173 3.58 -23.70 13.70
C PRO A 173 4.40 -23.57 15.00
N LEU A 174 5.70 -23.85 14.89
CA LEU A 174 6.76 -23.69 15.91
C LEU A 174 6.89 -24.82 16.96
N LYS A 175 7.51 -25.93 16.55
CA LYS A 175 8.41 -26.74 17.41
C LYS A 175 9.26 -27.72 16.60
N ARG A 176 10.58 -27.65 16.83
CA ARG A 176 11.66 -28.64 16.58
C ARG A 176 12.45 -28.54 15.27
N LEU A 177 13.60 -27.88 15.39
CA LEU A 177 14.86 -28.27 14.75
C LEU A 177 15.43 -29.51 15.46
N LYS A 178 15.77 -30.57 14.72
CA LYS A 178 16.90 -31.48 15.02
C LYS A 178 17.16 -32.41 13.84
N ALA A 179 18.43 -32.47 13.45
CA ALA A 179 18.99 -33.24 12.35
C ALA A 179 19.16 -34.74 12.67
N SER A 180 19.02 -35.59 11.64
CA SER A 180 19.94 -36.73 11.35
C SER A 180 19.51 -37.47 10.07
N ALA A 181 20.39 -37.51 9.08
CA ALA A 181 20.46 -38.53 8.01
C ALA A 181 21.03 -39.86 8.60
N PRO A 182 21.18 -41.03 7.90
CA PRO A 182 21.31 -41.21 6.43
C PRO A 182 20.74 -42.51 5.77
N MET A 183 20.81 -42.53 4.42
CA MET A 183 21.05 -43.67 3.49
C MET A 183 19.92 -44.73 3.30
N GLU A 184 19.62 -45.32 2.13
CA GLU A 184 20.40 -45.58 0.91
C GLU A 184 19.48 -46.04 -0.27
N THR A 185 19.84 -45.69 -1.52
CA THR A 185 19.64 -46.42 -2.81
C THR A 185 18.21 -46.64 -3.36
N THR A 186 17.84 -46.50 -4.64
CA THR A 186 18.52 -46.63 -5.95
C THR A 186 17.82 -45.83 -7.07
N ASP A 187 18.62 -45.13 -7.88
CA ASP A 187 18.64 -44.97 -9.35
C ASP A 187 17.39 -44.67 -10.21
N GLY A 188 17.52 -43.61 -11.03
CA GLY A 188 16.83 -43.47 -12.32
C GLY A 188 16.67 -42.03 -12.86
N ASN A 189 17.73 -41.48 -13.46
CA ASN A 189 17.85 -40.19 -14.17
C ASN A 189 16.59 -39.60 -14.86
N SER A 190 16.38 -38.29 -14.67
CA SER A 190 16.23 -37.29 -15.76
C SER A 190 16.41 -35.87 -15.21
N GLU A 191 17.29 -35.12 -15.85
CA GLU A 191 17.67 -33.74 -15.53
C GLU A 191 16.47 -32.80 -15.59
N ALA A 192 16.23 -32.03 -14.51
CA ALA A 192 15.32 -30.90 -14.51
C ALA A 192 16.04 -29.68 -13.93
N VAL A 193 16.47 -28.80 -14.83
CA VAL A 193 16.93 -27.44 -14.55
C VAL A 193 15.85 -26.72 -13.75
N THR A 194 16.12 -26.49 -12.47
CA THR A 194 15.21 -25.76 -11.57
C THR A 194 15.34 -24.28 -11.89
N LYS A 195 14.50 -23.80 -12.81
CA LYS A 195 14.17 -22.38 -12.94
C LYS A 195 13.63 -21.90 -11.59
N VAL A 196 14.34 -20.96 -10.98
CA VAL A 196 13.81 -20.18 -9.87
C VAL A 196 12.70 -19.32 -10.45
N GLU A 197 11.44 -19.70 -10.19
CA GLU A 197 10.29 -18.90 -10.61
C GLU A 197 10.31 -17.55 -9.87
N PRO A 198 10.13 -16.42 -10.59
CA PRO A 198 9.90 -15.15 -9.94
C PRO A 198 8.61 -15.23 -9.12
N VAL A 199 8.61 -14.54 -7.97
CA VAL A 199 7.45 -14.41 -7.07
C VAL A 199 6.21 -14.16 -7.90
N LYS A 200 5.32 -15.15 -7.99
CA LYS A 200 3.99 -15.01 -8.59
C LYS A 200 3.23 -14.01 -7.73
N THR A 201 3.23 -12.74 -8.12
CA THR A 201 2.23 -11.79 -7.68
C THR A 201 0.90 -12.38 -8.13
N ILE A 202 0.14 -12.97 -7.21
CA ILE A 202 -1.22 -13.40 -7.46
C ILE A 202 -1.95 -12.11 -7.86
N ALA A 203 -2.17 -11.95 -9.17
CA ALA A 203 -2.85 -10.80 -9.73
C ALA A 203 -4.30 -10.84 -9.23
N LYS A 204 -4.53 -10.27 -8.05
CA LYS A 204 -5.89 -9.91 -7.67
C LYS A 204 -6.37 -8.92 -8.72
N SER A 205 -7.47 -9.25 -9.40
CA SER A 205 -8.03 -8.49 -10.53
C SER A 205 -8.06 -6.99 -10.23
N SER A 206 -7.47 -6.18 -11.13
CA SER A 206 -7.63 -4.73 -11.09
C SER A 206 -9.11 -4.35 -11.22
N CYS A 207 -9.48 -3.21 -10.65
CA CYS A 207 -10.83 -2.69 -10.68
C CYS A 207 -10.83 -1.24 -11.18
N MET A 208 -11.71 -0.92 -12.12
CA MET A 208 -11.94 0.43 -12.60
C MET A 208 -12.81 1.18 -11.61
N VAL A 209 -12.33 2.28 -11.03
CA VAL A 209 -13.11 3.12 -10.13
C VAL A 209 -13.46 4.42 -10.85
N LYS A 210 -14.75 4.73 -10.92
CA LYS A 210 -15.28 5.93 -11.56
C LYS A 210 -15.73 6.93 -10.50
N VAL A 211 -15.12 8.10 -10.48
CA VAL A 211 -15.42 9.17 -9.51
C VAL A 211 -16.09 10.33 -10.25
N TYR A 212 -17.22 10.79 -9.71
CA TYR A 212 -18.05 11.81 -10.35
C TYR A 212 -17.74 13.24 -9.89
N ASP A 213 -17.02 13.40 -8.79
CA ASP A 213 -16.57 14.69 -8.28
C ASP A 213 -15.09 14.91 -8.65
N THR A 214 -14.59 16.14 -8.48
CA THR A 214 -13.18 16.47 -8.65
C THR A 214 -12.34 15.80 -7.56
N ALA A 215 -11.50 14.83 -7.94
CA ALA A 215 -10.60 14.08 -7.05
C ALA A 215 -9.13 14.47 -7.27
N ASP A 216 -8.83 15.77 -7.16
CA ASP A 216 -7.48 16.33 -7.40
C ASP A 216 -6.42 15.77 -6.44
N ASP A 217 -6.84 15.25 -5.29
CA ASP A 217 -5.97 14.69 -4.25
C ASP A 217 -5.57 13.23 -4.49
N MET A 218 -6.16 12.60 -5.51
CA MET A 218 -5.99 11.18 -5.84
C MET A 218 -4.95 10.98 -6.94
N ILE A 219 -3.68 10.91 -6.51
CA ILE A 219 -2.52 10.67 -7.37
C ILE A 219 -2.11 9.19 -7.38
N LEU A 220 -1.23 8.81 -8.32
CA LEU A 220 -0.64 7.47 -8.38
C LEU A 220 -0.04 7.03 -7.04
N ASN A 221 -0.14 5.73 -6.75
CA ASN A 221 0.35 5.06 -5.54
C ASN A 221 -0.35 5.49 -4.23
N THR A 222 -1.37 6.34 -4.30
CA THR A 222 -2.19 6.70 -3.14
C THR A 222 -3.06 5.51 -2.72
N MET A 223 -3.09 5.24 -1.41
CA MET A 223 -4.04 4.29 -0.82
C MET A 223 -5.37 4.98 -0.54
N VAL A 224 -6.46 4.37 -1.01
CA VAL A 224 -7.81 4.90 -0.89
C VAL A 224 -8.77 3.78 -0.54
N GLU A 225 -9.71 4.07 0.35
CA GLU A 225 -10.88 3.23 0.62
C GLU A 225 -12.07 3.82 -0.13
N PHE A 226 -12.57 3.07 -1.11
CA PHE A 226 -13.72 3.43 -1.93
C PHE A 226 -14.98 2.75 -1.42
N ILE A 227 -16.09 3.48 -1.41
CA ILE A 227 -17.43 2.96 -1.18
C ILE A 227 -18.28 3.33 -2.39
N GLY A 228 -18.84 2.31 -3.04
CA GLY A 228 -19.52 2.51 -4.30
C GLY A 228 -20.28 1.30 -4.78
N ILE A 229 -20.95 1.46 -5.91
CA ILE A 229 -21.77 0.42 -6.51
C ILE A 229 -20.86 -0.42 -7.42
N TYR A 230 -20.75 -1.70 -7.09
CA TYR A 230 -19.97 -2.65 -7.86
C TYR A 230 -20.76 -3.17 -9.04
N TYR A 231 -20.11 -3.23 -10.20
CA TYR A 231 -20.61 -3.91 -11.36
C TYR A 231 -19.55 -4.80 -11.97
N ASP A 232 -19.97 -5.98 -12.37
CA ASP A 232 -19.20 -6.89 -13.19
C ASP A 232 -19.86 -6.96 -14.57
N HIS A 233 -19.16 -6.49 -15.60
CA HIS A 233 -19.66 -6.51 -16.95
C HIS A 233 -18.59 -6.94 -17.95
N SER A 234 -19.01 -7.77 -18.90
CA SER A 234 -18.22 -8.16 -20.05
C SER A 234 -18.04 -6.95 -20.97
N VAL A 235 -16.80 -6.64 -21.33
CA VAL A 235 -16.49 -5.53 -22.24
C VAL A 235 -16.52 -6.06 -23.66
N ILE A 236 -17.45 -5.52 -24.45
CA ILE A 236 -17.57 -5.81 -25.87
C ILE A 236 -17.11 -4.56 -26.63
N LYS A 237 -16.01 -4.67 -27.36
CA LYS A 237 -15.56 -3.59 -28.26
C LYS A 237 -16.61 -3.36 -29.33
N ALA A 238 -16.88 -2.09 -29.67
CA ALA A 238 -17.84 -1.72 -30.71
C ALA A 238 -17.51 -2.36 -32.08
N ASP A 239 -16.21 -2.51 -32.38
CA ASP A 239 -15.72 -3.15 -33.61
C ASP A 239 -15.90 -4.68 -33.62
N SER A 240 -16.14 -5.30 -32.46
CA SER A 240 -16.27 -6.74 -32.27
C SER A 240 -17.73 -7.22 -32.11
N LEU A 241 -18.71 -6.32 -32.29
CA LEU A 241 -20.14 -6.67 -32.21
C LEU A 241 -20.54 -7.78 -33.21
N GLN A 242 -19.81 -7.94 -34.31
CA GLN A 242 -20.02 -9.01 -35.30
C GLN A 242 -19.45 -10.37 -34.86
N ALA A 243 -18.51 -10.41 -33.91
CA ALA A 243 -17.83 -11.62 -33.43
C ALA A 243 -18.47 -12.23 -32.16
N LEU A 244 -19.49 -11.59 -31.58
CA LEU A 244 -20.20 -12.06 -30.39
C LEU A 244 -20.79 -13.47 -30.51
N ASN A 245 -21.11 -13.91 -31.72
CA ASN A 245 -21.71 -15.22 -31.97
C ASN A 245 -20.69 -16.35 -32.06
N GLU A 246 -19.38 -16.06 -32.12
CA GLU A 246 -18.31 -17.03 -32.33
C GLU A 246 -17.31 -17.14 -31.16
N MET A 247 -17.39 -16.25 -30.16
CA MET A 247 -16.53 -16.30 -28.98
C MET A 247 -17.16 -17.12 -27.85
N ASP A 248 -16.37 -17.99 -27.23
CA ASP A 248 -16.79 -18.69 -26.02
C ASP A 248 -17.12 -17.67 -24.90
N PRO A 249 -18.23 -17.81 -24.17
CA PRO A 249 -18.63 -16.87 -23.10
C PRO A 249 -17.57 -16.70 -22.00
N GLU A 250 -16.75 -17.73 -21.78
CA GLU A 250 -15.65 -17.72 -20.80
C GLU A 250 -14.43 -16.90 -21.25
N GLN A 251 -14.32 -16.57 -22.54
CA GLN A 251 -13.18 -15.81 -23.10
C GLN A 251 -13.46 -14.31 -23.24
N VAL A 252 -14.68 -13.84 -22.91
CA VAL A 252 -15.00 -12.41 -22.99
C VAL A 252 -14.33 -11.69 -21.81
N PRO A 253 -13.52 -10.64 -22.05
CA PRO A 253 -12.87 -9.91 -20.98
C PRO A 253 -13.93 -9.23 -20.11
N HIS A 254 -13.89 -9.53 -18.80
CA HIS A 254 -14.74 -8.89 -17.80
C HIS A 254 -13.99 -7.74 -17.14
N VAL A 255 -14.66 -6.60 -17.00
CA VAL A 255 -14.10 -5.45 -16.28
C VAL A 255 -14.95 -5.15 -15.06
N LYS A 256 -14.33 -5.31 -13.90
CA LYS A 256 -14.88 -4.96 -12.61
C LYS A 256 -14.86 -3.46 -12.44
N THR A 257 -16.03 -2.85 -12.27
CA THR A 257 -16.18 -1.40 -12.18
C THR A 257 -16.87 -1.02 -10.88
N ILE A 258 -16.34 -0.03 -10.17
CA ILE A 258 -16.99 0.59 -9.02
C ILE A 258 -17.35 2.02 -9.37
N HIS A 259 -18.64 2.34 -9.30
CA HIS A 259 -19.09 3.72 -9.32
C HIS A 259 -19.01 4.27 -7.90
N CYS A 260 -17.99 5.10 -7.66
CA CYS A 260 -17.69 5.64 -6.35
C CYS A 260 -18.78 6.64 -5.92
N ILE A 261 -19.38 6.39 -4.77
CA ILE A 261 -20.29 7.33 -4.09
C ILE A 261 -19.48 8.17 -3.10
N GLN A 262 -18.56 7.53 -2.38
CA GLN A 262 -17.70 8.16 -1.40
C GLN A 262 -16.35 7.46 -1.37
N TYR A 263 -15.29 8.22 -1.08
CA TYR A 263 -13.97 7.68 -0.87
C TYR A 263 -13.28 8.35 0.32
N LYS A 264 -12.30 7.65 0.88
CA LYS A 264 -11.44 8.13 1.97
C LYS A 264 -9.99 7.82 1.65
N LYS A 265 -9.16 8.85 1.52
CA LYS A 265 -7.70 8.70 1.41
C LYS A 265 -7.15 8.13 2.72
N LEU A 266 -6.34 7.08 2.64
CA LEU A 266 -5.77 6.40 3.80
C LEU A 266 -4.36 6.93 4.08
N SER A 267 -4.13 7.47 5.29
CA SER A 267 -2.80 7.88 5.74
C SER A 267 -1.91 6.70 6.16
N HIS A 268 -2.53 5.60 6.57
CA HIS A 268 -1.88 4.35 6.95
C HIS A 268 -2.74 3.14 6.60
N ASN A 269 -2.12 1.96 6.60
CA ASN A 269 -2.80 0.70 6.35
C ASN A 269 -2.95 -0.20 7.60
N ASN A 270 -2.63 0.31 8.80
CA ASN A 270 -2.84 -0.42 10.06
C ASN A 270 -4.32 -0.44 10.50
N PRO A 271 -5.01 -1.60 10.50
CA PRO A 271 -6.42 -1.71 10.89
C PRO A 271 -6.68 -1.47 12.38
N ILE A 272 -5.70 -1.70 13.25
CA ILE A 272 -5.88 -1.59 14.71
C ILE A 272 -6.13 -0.13 15.12
N LEU A 273 -5.57 0.82 14.36
CA LEU A 273 -5.71 2.25 14.59
C LEU A 273 -7.00 2.85 14.03
N TYR A 274 -7.87 2.07 13.38
CA TYR A 274 -9.15 2.58 12.86
C TYR A 274 -10.06 3.16 13.97
N ASN A 275 -9.88 2.72 15.22
CA ASN A 275 -10.69 3.11 16.39
C ASN A 275 -9.90 3.77 17.54
N LEU A 276 -8.57 3.88 17.46
CA LEU A 276 -7.71 4.32 18.58
C LEU A 276 -6.87 5.54 18.17
N PRO A 277 -7.43 6.76 18.25
CA PRO A 277 -6.71 7.95 17.81
C PRO A 277 -5.65 8.43 18.82
N ASN A 278 -5.63 7.90 20.06
CA ASN A 278 -4.73 8.40 21.09
C ASN A 278 -4.11 7.25 21.88
N ILE A 279 -2.80 7.07 21.74
CA ILE A 279 -2.00 6.10 22.49
C ILE A 279 -1.37 6.84 23.67
N GLU A 280 -1.52 6.30 24.88
CA GLU A 280 -0.90 6.91 26.07
C GLU A 280 0.64 6.87 25.98
N SER A 281 1.30 7.93 26.46
CA SER A 281 2.77 8.01 26.45
C SER A 281 3.46 6.84 27.17
N SER A 282 2.83 6.28 28.20
CA SER A 282 3.31 5.09 28.91
C SER A 282 3.38 3.86 27.99
N GLN A 283 2.36 3.67 27.14
CA GLN A 283 2.28 2.57 26.18
C GLN A 283 3.30 2.74 25.06
N ILE A 284 3.54 3.98 24.61
CA ILE A 284 4.58 4.30 23.63
C ILE A 284 5.95 3.87 24.15
N LEU A 285 6.30 4.24 25.38
CA LEU A 285 7.60 3.91 25.98
C LEU A 285 7.78 2.39 26.14
N LEU A 286 6.74 1.68 26.59
CA LEU A 286 6.77 0.22 26.69
C LEU A 286 6.90 -0.45 25.31
N ALA A 287 6.13 -0.01 24.32
CA ALA A 287 6.18 -0.53 22.96
C ALA A 287 7.55 -0.30 22.31
N ARG A 288 8.17 0.86 22.54
CA ARG A 288 9.56 1.16 22.14
C ARG A 288 10.53 0.16 22.76
N GLN A 289 10.47 -0.07 24.07
CA GLN A 289 11.33 -1.02 24.76
C GLN A 289 11.17 -2.45 24.22
N TYR A 290 9.93 -2.90 24.02
CA TYR A 290 9.68 -4.23 23.44
C TYR A 290 10.22 -4.33 22.01
N THR A 291 10.05 -3.29 21.20
CA THR A 291 10.59 -3.25 19.83
C THR A 291 12.11 -3.36 19.82
N LEU A 292 12.80 -2.63 20.70
CA LEU A 292 14.26 -2.74 20.84
C LEU A 292 14.67 -4.14 21.34
N SER A 293 13.96 -4.71 22.30
CA SER A 293 14.24 -6.07 22.79
C SER A 293 14.09 -7.14 21.70
N LEU A 294 13.15 -6.95 20.77
CA LEU A 294 12.98 -7.80 19.59
C LEU A 294 14.18 -7.69 18.66
N PHE A 295 14.68 -6.48 18.40
CA PHE A 295 15.89 -6.29 17.59
C PHE A 295 17.14 -6.83 18.28
N GLU A 296 17.27 -6.66 19.60
CA GLU A 296 18.38 -7.21 20.39
C GLU A 296 18.41 -8.75 20.36
N SER A 297 17.25 -9.41 20.18
CA SER A 297 17.21 -10.87 20.00
C SER A 297 17.85 -11.34 18.68
N ILE A 298 17.82 -10.50 17.64
CA ILE A 298 18.46 -10.75 16.33
C ILE A 298 19.91 -10.27 16.34
N PHE A 299 20.16 -9.13 16.98
CA PHE A 299 21.46 -8.43 17.04
C PHE A 299 21.93 -8.29 18.49
N PRO A 300 22.33 -9.39 19.15
CA PRO A 300 22.75 -9.37 20.55
C PRO A 300 23.94 -8.43 20.76
N ASN A 301 23.90 -7.69 21.87
CA ASN A 301 24.92 -6.71 22.28
C ASN A 301 25.14 -5.51 21.33
N ASP A 302 24.34 -5.34 20.27
CA ASP A 302 24.46 -4.21 19.35
C ASP A 302 23.29 -3.23 19.46
N LYS A 303 23.25 -2.51 20.58
CA LYS A 303 22.22 -1.48 20.85
C LYS A 303 22.19 -0.38 19.80
N LEU A 304 23.36 -0.01 19.28
CA LEU A 304 23.50 1.02 18.25
C LEU A 304 22.70 0.63 16.99
N LEU A 305 22.89 -0.59 16.50
CA LEU A 305 22.18 -1.09 15.33
C LEU A 305 20.67 -1.16 15.57
N CYS A 306 20.24 -1.63 16.75
CA CYS A 306 18.83 -1.72 17.10
C CYS A 306 18.14 -0.35 17.12
N GLU A 307 18.82 0.68 17.64
CA GLU A 307 18.32 2.06 17.62
C GLU A 307 18.19 2.58 16.19
N TYR A 308 19.23 2.47 15.36
CA TYR A 308 19.15 2.91 13.96
C TYR A 308 18.07 2.18 13.16
N LEU A 309 17.85 0.89 13.42
CA LEU A 309 16.80 0.12 12.78
C LEU A 309 15.41 0.62 13.20
N LEU A 310 15.21 0.94 14.48
CA LEU A 310 13.97 1.54 14.95
C LEU A 310 13.73 2.92 14.33
N LEU A 311 14.75 3.79 14.34
CA LEU A 311 14.68 5.13 13.72
C LEU A 311 14.39 5.03 12.22
N HIS A 312 14.97 4.05 11.52
CA HIS A 312 14.69 3.76 10.12
C HIS A 312 13.22 3.42 9.89
N ILE A 313 12.67 2.51 10.71
CA ILE A 313 11.29 2.07 10.58
C ILE A 313 10.30 3.22 10.82
N ILE A 314 10.56 4.11 11.78
CA ILE A 314 9.65 5.24 12.04
C ILE A 314 9.86 6.43 11.08
N SER A 315 10.93 6.41 10.28
CA SER A 315 11.25 7.51 9.35
C SER A 315 10.18 7.68 8.26
N ARG A 316 9.81 8.93 7.99
CA ARG A 316 8.82 9.31 6.98
C ARG A 316 9.12 10.69 6.43
N ILE A 317 8.70 10.93 5.19
CA ILE A 317 8.90 12.22 4.56
C ILE A 317 7.85 13.18 5.08
N TYR A 318 8.28 14.25 5.75
CA TYR A 318 7.36 15.24 6.30
C TYR A 318 7.31 16.53 5.49
N VAL A 319 8.42 16.88 4.82
CA VAL A 319 8.53 18.08 4.01
C VAL A 319 9.26 17.76 2.71
N ARG A 320 8.71 18.29 1.61
CA ARG A 320 9.38 18.36 0.32
C ARG A 320 9.60 19.82 -0.04
N GLN A 321 10.85 20.21 -0.26
CA GLN A 321 11.20 21.55 -0.72
C GLN A 321 12.21 21.43 -1.86
N LEU A 322 11.94 22.12 -2.98
CA LEU A 322 12.83 22.15 -4.15
C LEU A 322 13.25 20.73 -4.63
N SER A 323 12.31 19.78 -4.62
CA SER A 323 12.52 18.39 -5.01
C SER A 323 13.45 17.56 -4.09
N VAL A 324 13.77 18.06 -2.90
CA VAL A 324 14.44 17.29 -1.84
C VAL A 324 13.41 16.80 -0.82
N ALA A 325 13.44 15.50 -0.52
CA ALA A 325 12.59 14.87 0.49
C ALA A 325 13.29 14.83 1.85
N TYR A 326 12.72 15.51 2.84
CA TYR A 326 13.24 15.56 4.21
C TYR A 326 12.48 14.60 5.13
N GLY A 327 13.20 13.92 6.02
CA GLY A 327 12.64 13.00 7.02
C GLY A 327 12.81 11.51 6.70
N LYS A 328 13.24 11.18 5.47
CA LYS A 328 13.68 9.82 5.12
C LYS A 328 14.95 9.45 5.87
N LEU A 329 15.10 8.18 6.21
CA LEU A 329 16.34 7.62 6.72
C LEU A 329 16.59 6.27 6.05
N SER A 330 17.31 6.24 4.93
CA SER A 330 17.74 4.95 4.37
C SER A 330 18.86 4.35 5.22
N LEU A 331 18.79 3.04 5.48
CA LEU A 331 19.74 2.33 6.34
C LEU A 331 20.37 1.17 5.57
N ASN A 332 21.69 1.07 5.58
CA ASN A 332 22.43 -0.09 5.13
C ASN A 332 22.99 -0.82 6.34
N ILE A 333 22.69 -2.11 6.46
CA ILE A 333 23.25 -3.01 7.46
C ILE A 333 24.18 -3.98 6.75
N SER A 334 25.40 -4.14 7.27
CA SER A 334 26.36 -5.09 6.71
C SER A 334 26.93 -6.07 7.72
N HIS A 335 27.46 -7.18 7.20
CA HIS A 335 28.04 -8.29 7.97
C HIS A 335 27.03 -9.03 8.86
N ILE A 336 25.80 -9.22 8.37
CA ILE A 336 24.80 -10.08 9.04
C ILE A 336 24.77 -11.48 8.42
N SER A 337 24.42 -12.49 9.21
CA SER A 337 24.23 -13.85 8.70
C SER A 337 22.92 -13.98 7.93
N THR A 338 22.79 -15.03 7.12
CA THR A 338 21.56 -15.38 6.40
C THR A 338 20.42 -15.72 7.37
N GLU A 339 20.74 -16.29 8.53
CA GLU A 339 19.77 -16.58 9.60
C GLU A 339 19.25 -15.30 10.27
N GLN A 340 20.12 -14.30 10.49
CA GLN A 340 19.70 -12.99 11.00
C GLN A 340 18.84 -12.25 9.99
N LEU A 341 19.17 -12.32 8.70
CA LEU A 341 18.37 -11.71 7.63
C LEU A 341 16.97 -12.33 7.57
N SER A 342 16.85 -13.66 7.64
CA SER A 342 15.55 -14.33 7.59
C SER A 342 14.72 -14.04 8.85
N ALA A 343 15.34 -14.02 10.03
CA ALA A 343 14.68 -13.63 11.27
C ALA A 343 14.20 -12.18 11.25
N LEU A 344 15.00 -11.27 10.69
CA LEU A 344 14.62 -9.87 10.51
C LEU A 344 13.46 -9.71 9.53
N GLU A 345 13.48 -10.40 8.38
CA GLU A 345 12.38 -10.37 7.41
C GLU A 345 11.07 -10.86 8.03
N GLN A 346 11.10 -11.98 8.78
CA GLN A 346 9.94 -12.50 9.51
C GLN A 346 9.40 -11.51 10.54
N LEU A 347 10.30 -10.88 11.31
CA LEU A 347 9.92 -9.87 12.29
C LEU A 347 9.27 -8.65 11.63
N LEU A 348 9.86 -8.14 10.54
CA LEU A 348 9.34 -6.99 9.79
C LEU A 348 7.94 -7.27 9.21
N GLN A 349 7.73 -8.46 8.63
CA GLN A 349 6.41 -8.90 8.15
C GLN A 349 5.37 -8.98 9.28
N THR A 350 5.81 -9.27 10.51
CA THR A 350 4.94 -9.40 11.68
C THR A 350 4.52 -8.04 12.24
N ILE A 351 5.42 -7.04 12.25
CA ILE A 351 5.19 -5.74 12.89
C ILE A 351 4.77 -4.63 11.92
N LEU A 352 5.13 -4.71 10.64
CA LEU A 352 4.83 -3.68 9.64
C LEU A 352 3.56 -4.01 8.86
N PRO A 353 2.76 -2.99 8.46
CA PRO A 353 1.56 -3.22 7.66
C PRO A 353 1.87 -3.49 6.18
N LEU A 354 2.95 -2.89 5.66
CA LEU A 354 3.39 -3.00 4.26
C LEU A 354 4.89 -3.36 4.26
N HIS A 355 5.23 -4.49 3.64
CA HIS A 355 6.61 -4.96 3.56
C HIS A 355 6.87 -5.66 2.22
N SER A 356 7.90 -5.20 1.51
CA SER A 356 8.38 -5.76 0.24
C SER A 356 9.85 -6.13 0.35
N ARG A 357 10.27 -7.17 -0.38
CA ARG A 357 11.67 -7.55 -0.54
C ARG A 357 12.07 -7.55 -2.02
N LEU A 358 13.21 -6.93 -2.31
CA LEU A 358 13.86 -6.93 -3.61
C LEU A 358 15.26 -7.49 -3.47
N ALA A 359 15.51 -8.67 -4.03
CA ALA A 359 16.86 -9.22 -4.12
C ALA A 359 17.59 -8.61 -5.32
N ILE A 360 18.78 -8.05 -5.09
CA ILE A 360 19.61 -7.43 -6.11
C ILE A 360 20.80 -8.35 -6.41
N THR A 361 20.84 -8.78 -7.66
CA THR A 361 21.90 -9.58 -8.29
C THR A 361 22.15 -9.03 -9.70
N VAL A 362 23.25 -9.42 -10.34
CA VAL A 362 23.54 -9.00 -11.73
C VAL A 362 22.40 -9.44 -12.67
N ASP A 363 21.90 -10.66 -12.47
CA ASP A 363 20.82 -11.23 -13.28
C ASP A 363 19.50 -10.50 -13.08
N THR A 364 19.07 -10.28 -11.82
CA THR A 364 17.81 -9.56 -11.52
C THR A 364 17.86 -8.13 -12.05
N LEU A 365 18.98 -7.42 -11.90
CA LEU A 365 19.13 -6.07 -12.45
C LEU A 365 19.06 -6.06 -13.98
N ASN A 366 19.57 -7.08 -14.67
CA ASN A 366 19.58 -7.13 -16.12
C ASN A 366 18.29 -7.71 -16.75
N THR A 367 17.44 -8.37 -15.97
CA THR A 367 16.24 -9.06 -16.49
C THR A 367 14.93 -8.46 -15.99
N MET A 368 14.90 -7.86 -14.80
CA MET A 368 13.68 -7.39 -14.17
C MET A 368 13.34 -5.96 -14.60
N GLN A 369 12.13 -5.74 -15.11
CA GLN A 369 11.61 -4.40 -15.38
C GLN A 369 11.18 -3.74 -14.05
N LEU A 370 12.00 -2.83 -13.52
CA LEU A 370 11.65 -2.10 -12.28
C LEU A 370 10.90 -0.80 -12.56
N MET A 371 11.17 -0.15 -13.69
CA MET A 371 10.50 1.08 -14.11
C MET A 371 9.08 0.78 -14.61
N PRO A 372 8.02 1.33 -13.97
CA PRO A 372 6.67 1.21 -14.48
C PRO A 372 6.56 1.74 -15.90
N ASN A 373 6.00 0.94 -16.79
CA ASN A 373 5.80 1.32 -18.18
C ASN A 373 4.36 1.10 -18.62
N LYS A 374 3.85 2.03 -19.43
CA LYS A 374 2.59 1.88 -20.15
C LYS A 374 3.00 1.42 -21.54
N ASP A 375 2.61 0.21 -21.96
CA ASP A 375 2.79 -0.31 -23.32
C ASP A 375 1.42 -0.33 -24.05
N VAL A 376 1.35 0.21 -25.26
CA VAL A 376 0.17 0.41 -26.14
C VAL A 376 0.31 -0.54 -27.33
N ALA A 377 1.51 -1.03 -27.61
CA ALA A 377 1.84 -1.73 -28.85
C ALA A 377 1.95 -3.26 -28.72
N ILE A 378 1.75 -3.85 -27.53
CA ILE A 378 2.01 -5.29 -27.31
C ILE A 378 0.73 -6.11 -27.11
N ASP A 379 -0.37 -5.50 -26.66
CA ASP A 379 -1.58 -6.26 -26.45
C ASP A 379 -2.52 -6.09 -27.64
N ASP A 380 -2.85 -7.21 -28.31
CA ASP A 380 -4.02 -7.32 -29.21
C ASP A 380 -5.34 -6.85 -28.53
N SER A 381 -5.29 -6.57 -27.22
CA SER A 381 -6.34 -5.98 -26.40
C SER A 381 -6.43 -4.44 -26.44
N ASN A 382 -5.45 -3.68 -26.96
CA ASN A 382 -5.43 -2.20 -26.97
C ASN A 382 -5.71 -1.55 -25.59
N ALA A 383 -5.57 -2.28 -24.49
CA ALA A 383 -5.75 -1.72 -23.15
C ALA A 383 -4.44 -1.03 -22.75
N SER A 384 -4.33 0.27 -23.03
CA SER A 384 -3.25 1.12 -22.52
C SER A 384 -3.35 1.21 -21.00
N GLN A 385 -2.81 0.22 -20.30
CA GLN A 385 -2.75 0.17 -18.83
C GLN A 385 -1.29 0.16 -18.39
N LEU A 386 -1.00 0.91 -17.34
CA LEU A 386 0.31 0.88 -16.72
C LEU A 386 0.59 -0.51 -16.12
N LYS A 387 1.69 -1.15 -16.54
CA LYS A 387 2.11 -2.44 -15.98
C LYS A 387 2.62 -2.26 -14.55
N GLN A 388 2.17 -3.15 -13.67
CA GLN A 388 2.65 -3.16 -12.28
C GLN A 388 4.10 -3.63 -12.23
N THR A 389 4.97 -2.86 -11.59
CA THR A 389 6.35 -3.26 -11.33
C THR A 389 6.63 -3.34 -9.82
N PRO A 390 7.73 -4.00 -9.39
CA PRO A 390 8.04 -4.17 -7.96
C PRO A 390 8.24 -2.87 -7.18
N LEU A 391 8.61 -1.78 -7.88
CA LEU A 391 8.84 -0.47 -7.27
C LEU A 391 7.58 0.40 -7.23
N GLN A 392 6.49 -0.01 -7.89
CA GLN A 392 5.19 0.65 -7.76
C GLN A 392 4.56 0.29 -6.40
N LEU A 393 5.01 1.00 -5.37
CA LEU A 393 4.66 0.76 -3.98
C LEU A 393 3.80 1.90 -3.41
N PRO A 394 2.85 1.61 -2.52
CA PRO A 394 2.10 2.62 -1.80
C PRO A 394 3.01 3.52 -0.96
N PHE A 395 2.56 4.75 -0.71
CA PHE A 395 3.21 5.62 0.27
C PHE A 395 3.33 4.93 1.64
N ASN A 396 4.43 5.19 2.33
CA ASN A 396 4.83 4.60 3.61
C ASN A 396 5.15 3.09 3.56
N SER A 397 5.43 2.54 2.38
CA SER A 397 5.88 1.14 2.26
C SER A 397 7.29 0.95 2.82
N HIS A 398 7.58 -0.26 3.33
CA HIS A 398 8.94 -0.67 3.66
C HIS A 398 9.49 -1.59 2.57
N LEU A 399 10.67 -1.27 2.06
CA LEU A 399 11.38 -2.04 1.03
C LEU A 399 12.71 -2.56 1.59
N LEU A 400 12.83 -3.88 1.71
CA LEU A 400 14.08 -4.57 2.03
C LEU A 400 14.82 -4.88 0.72
N ILE A 401 16.01 -4.31 0.57
CA ILE A 401 16.91 -4.53 -0.55
C ILE A 401 18.00 -5.51 -0.10
N ASP A 402 18.00 -6.72 -0.65
CA ASP A 402 19.00 -7.75 -0.35
C ASP A 402 20.11 -7.73 -1.41
N GLU A 403 21.27 -7.20 -1.03
CA GLU A 403 22.50 -7.10 -1.83
C GLU A 403 23.54 -8.14 -1.41
N THR A 404 23.18 -9.11 -0.55
CA THR A 404 24.15 -10.10 -0.01
C THR A 404 24.74 -11.02 -1.08
N LYS A 405 23.97 -11.29 -2.15
CA LYS A 405 24.33 -12.13 -3.30
C LYS A 405 24.84 -11.32 -4.50
N MET A 406 25.18 -10.06 -4.31
CA MET A 406 25.68 -9.21 -5.37
C MET A 406 27.13 -9.58 -5.69
N GLU A 407 27.40 -9.97 -6.95
CA GLU A 407 28.72 -10.36 -7.45
C GLU A 407 29.24 -9.38 -8.51
N CYS A 408 30.55 -9.43 -8.78
CA CYS A 408 31.14 -8.67 -9.89
C CYS A 408 30.62 -9.21 -11.23
N GLY A 409 29.93 -8.36 -12.00
CA GLY A 409 29.44 -8.71 -13.33
C GLY A 409 29.21 -7.48 -14.20
N GLN A 410 28.83 -7.71 -15.46
CA GLN A 410 28.52 -6.65 -16.41
C GLN A 410 27.03 -6.32 -16.39
N LEU A 411 26.70 -5.05 -16.20
CA LEU A 411 25.34 -4.54 -16.30
C LEU A 411 25.06 -4.09 -17.73
N ILE A 412 23.93 -4.54 -18.26
CA ILE A 412 23.42 -4.05 -19.54
C ILE A 412 22.71 -2.71 -19.32
N THR A 413 22.26 -2.06 -20.40
CA THR A 413 21.55 -0.78 -20.33
C THR A 413 20.35 -0.82 -19.38
N LEU A 414 19.57 -1.91 -19.37
CA LEU A 414 18.47 -2.13 -18.43
C LEU A 414 18.96 -2.14 -16.97
N GLY A 415 20.04 -2.85 -16.68
CA GLY A 415 20.65 -2.89 -15.34
C GLY A 415 21.16 -1.53 -14.87
N LEU A 416 21.77 -0.75 -15.75
CA LEU A 416 22.19 0.62 -15.45
C LEU A 416 20.98 1.53 -15.15
N ASN A 417 19.91 1.41 -15.93
CA ASN A 417 18.67 2.15 -15.69
C ASN A 417 18.01 1.75 -14.36
N ASN A 418 18.00 0.45 -14.05
CA ASN A 418 17.48 -0.07 -12.78
C ASN A 418 18.27 0.44 -11.58
N ILE A 419 19.60 0.48 -11.65
CA ILE A 419 20.43 1.09 -10.59
C ILE A 419 20.11 2.57 -10.44
N LYS A 420 20.03 3.32 -11.55
CA LYS A 420 19.69 4.75 -11.50
C LYS A 420 18.33 4.99 -10.87
N LEU A 421 17.33 4.16 -11.20
CA LEU A 421 16.00 4.23 -10.61
C LEU A 421 16.02 3.99 -9.10
N LEU A 422 16.80 3.01 -8.63
CA LEU A 422 17.00 2.75 -7.20
C LEU A 422 17.75 3.90 -6.51
N GLN A 423 18.73 4.52 -7.17
CA GLN A 423 19.43 5.71 -6.66
C GLN A 423 18.48 6.90 -6.51
N ASP A 424 17.64 7.15 -7.51
CA ASP A 424 16.63 8.21 -7.48
C ASP A 424 15.59 7.95 -6.39
N LEU A 425 15.14 6.71 -6.21
CA LEU A 425 14.26 6.32 -5.11
C LEU A 425 14.90 6.58 -3.73
N LEU A 426 16.15 6.14 -3.54
CA LEU A 426 16.87 6.27 -2.26
C LEU A 426 17.18 7.73 -1.92
N ASN A 427 17.60 8.54 -2.89
CA ASN A 427 18.05 9.92 -2.67
C ASN A 427 16.93 10.95 -2.78
N LEU A 428 16.10 10.87 -3.82
CA LEU A 428 15.10 11.88 -4.16
C LEU A 428 13.69 11.47 -3.73
N GLN A 429 13.48 10.18 -3.44
CA GLN A 429 12.15 9.64 -3.13
C GLN A 429 11.17 9.95 -4.26
N THR A 430 11.62 9.69 -5.48
CA THR A 430 10.88 9.80 -6.74
C THR A 430 11.09 8.55 -7.58
N LEU A 431 10.07 8.13 -8.32
CA LEU A 431 10.12 7.00 -9.24
C LEU A 431 9.75 7.48 -10.65
N LYS A 432 10.57 7.11 -11.64
CA LYS A 432 10.31 7.43 -13.04
C LYS A 432 9.31 6.46 -13.64
N TYR A 433 8.38 6.98 -14.42
CA TYR A 433 7.39 6.20 -15.16
C TYR A 433 7.60 6.46 -16.63
N GLU A 434 7.63 5.38 -17.41
CA GLU A 434 7.78 5.44 -18.86
C GLU A 434 6.42 5.32 -19.52
N PHE A 435 5.99 6.40 -20.14
CA PHE A 435 4.89 6.40 -21.09
C PHE A 435 5.50 6.39 -22.49
N HIS A 436 4.85 5.74 -23.46
CA HIS A 436 5.26 5.61 -24.87
C HIS A 436 6.17 6.69 -25.46
N VAL A 437 5.85 7.94 -25.18
CA VAL A 437 6.47 9.12 -25.81
C VAL A 437 7.29 9.94 -24.81
N TYR A 438 7.09 9.77 -23.51
CA TYR A 438 7.68 10.62 -22.49
C TYR A 438 7.85 9.91 -21.14
N GLN A 439 8.78 10.39 -20.33
CA GLN A 439 8.99 9.92 -18.96
C GLN A 439 8.55 11.00 -17.97
N LEU A 440 7.90 10.60 -16.87
CA LEU A 440 7.55 11.50 -15.77
C LEU A 440 8.11 10.96 -14.45
N ASP A 441 8.51 11.89 -13.59
CA ASP A 441 8.98 11.59 -12.24
C ASP A 441 7.80 11.77 -11.27
N TYR A 442 7.41 10.70 -10.57
CA TYR A 442 6.37 10.74 -9.54
C TYR A 442 6.97 10.66 -8.15
N GLU A 443 6.40 11.38 -7.20
CA GLU A 443 6.84 11.34 -5.81
C GLU A 443 6.46 10.00 -5.16
N CYS A 444 7.34 9.48 -4.30
CA CYS A 444 7.17 8.23 -3.57
C CYS A 444 7.56 8.43 -2.10
N ASP A 445 7.02 7.66 -1.16
CA ASP A 445 7.51 7.63 0.21
C ASP A 445 7.75 6.17 0.60
N VAL A 446 9.00 5.72 0.45
CA VAL A 446 9.41 4.33 0.68
C VAL A 446 10.61 4.31 1.61
N ARG A 447 10.46 3.56 2.72
CA ARG A 447 11.54 3.29 3.68
C ARG A 447 12.39 2.16 3.14
N CYS A 448 13.61 2.46 2.70
CA CYS A 448 14.51 1.48 2.12
C CYS A 448 15.56 1.00 3.15
N LEU A 449 15.53 -0.29 3.46
CA LEU A 449 16.52 -1.00 4.24
C LEU A 449 17.39 -1.83 3.31
N ILE A 450 18.69 -1.58 3.27
CA ILE A 450 19.65 -2.34 2.47
C ILE A 450 20.39 -3.31 3.39
N VAL A 451 20.49 -4.56 2.98
CA VAL A 451 21.34 -5.56 3.61
C VAL A 451 22.41 -5.97 2.62
N SER A 452 23.67 -5.76 2.98
CA SER A 452 24.80 -5.98 2.09
C SER A 452 25.92 -6.77 2.77
N SER A 453 26.73 -7.47 1.99
CA SER A 453 27.90 -8.19 2.53
C SER A 453 29.00 -7.23 2.99
N THR A 454 29.12 -6.06 2.33
CA THR A 454 30.09 -5.01 2.67
C THR A 454 29.41 -3.64 2.68
N LYS A 455 29.99 -2.60 2.05
CA LYS A 455 29.30 -1.32 1.86
C LYS A 455 28.46 -1.42 0.59
N SER A 456 27.20 -1.02 0.67
CA SER A 456 26.29 -1.03 -0.48
C SER A 456 26.82 -0.18 -1.65
N ILE A 457 26.59 -0.65 -2.87
CA ILE A 457 26.78 0.10 -4.11
C ILE A 457 25.75 1.23 -4.23
N LEU A 458 24.58 1.05 -3.62
CA LEU A 458 23.52 2.02 -3.61
C LEU A 458 23.79 3.13 -2.58
N PRO A 459 23.37 4.37 -2.87
CA PRO A 459 23.50 5.47 -1.94
C PRO A 459 22.63 5.23 -0.72
N CYS A 460 23.16 5.50 0.46
CA CYS A 460 22.46 5.30 1.71
C CYS A 460 22.83 6.40 2.70
N ASP A 461 21.83 6.88 3.45
CA ASP A 461 22.01 7.95 4.42
C ASP A 461 22.85 7.45 5.61
N VAL A 462 22.60 6.21 6.06
CA VAL A 462 23.34 5.58 7.17
C VAL A 462 23.85 4.21 6.78
N HIS A 463 25.14 3.97 6.99
CA HIS A 463 25.69 2.62 7.00
C HIS A 463 26.10 2.24 8.43
N VAL A 464 25.60 1.08 8.89
CA VAL A 464 25.96 0.47 10.16
C VAL A 464 26.50 -0.94 9.91
N ARG A 465 27.76 -1.15 10.29
CA ARG A 465 28.37 -2.47 10.34
C ARG A 465 27.91 -3.19 11.60
N TYR A 466 27.35 -4.39 11.45
CA TYR A 466 27.09 -5.26 12.60
C TYR A 466 28.43 -5.78 13.14
N GLN A 467 28.65 -5.62 14.44
CA GLN A 467 29.84 -6.10 15.13
C GLN A 467 29.40 -7.12 16.17
N SER A 468 29.67 -8.41 15.92
CA SER A 468 29.47 -9.45 16.91
C SER A 468 30.80 -10.13 17.24
N GLU A 469 31.04 -10.32 18.53
CA GLU A 469 32.17 -11.12 19.04
C GLU A 469 31.89 -12.63 18.93
N HIS A 470 30.63 -13.02 18.70
CA HIS A 470 30.17 -14.41 18.66
C HIS A 470 29.24 -14.69 17.47
N GLU A 471 29.33 -15.89 16.89
CA GLU A 471 28.34 -16.37 15.92
C GLU A 471 26.99 -16.56 16.62
N VAL A 472 25.96 -15.88 16.14
CA VAL A 472 24.58 -16.06 16.59
C VAL A 472 24.08 -17.36 15.95
N LYS A 473 23.90 -18.43 16.73
CA LYS A 473 23.48 -19.76 16.23
C LYS A 473 22.02 -20.10 16.50
N ASP A 474 21.40 -19.46 17.50
CA ASP A 474 20.01 -19.71 17.88
C ASP A 474 19.32 -18.36 18.18
N ILE A 475 18.64 -17.79 17.17
CA ILE A 475 17.81 -16.60 17.36
C ILE A 475 16.51 -17.04 18.03
N THR A 476 16.33 -16.66 19.28
CA THR A 476 15.10 -16.94 20.04
C THR A 476 14.42 -15.63 20.38
N PHE A 477 13.24 -15.44 19.79
CA PHE A 477 12.41 -14.30 20.13
C PHE A 477 11.83 -14.48 21.55
N PRO A 478 11.72 -13.38 22.33
CA PRO A 478 10.99 -13.42 23.58
C PRO A 478 9.55 -13.89 23.35
N ASN A 479 8.96 -14.55 24.35
CA ASN A 479 7.55 -14.95 24.27
C ASN A 479 6.69 -13.68 24.40
N ILE A 480 6.23 -13.15 23.28
CA ILE A 480 5.44 -11.93 23.21
C ILE A 480 3.97 -12.29 22.97
N GLU A 481 3.11 -11.78 23.84
CA GLU A 481 1.67 -11.92 23.70
C GLU A 481 1.12 -11.09 22.53
N LYS A 482 0.00 -11.52 21.95
CA LYS A 482 -0.62 -10.83 20.81
C LYS A 482 -0.85 -9.33 21.08
N GLU A 483 -1.31 -8.99 22.29
CA GLU A 483 -1.54 -7.61 22.71
C GLU A 483 -0.28 -6.74 22.63
N GLN A 484 0.87 -7.28 23.02
CA GLN A 484 2.14 -6.56 22.96
C GLN A 484 2.59 -6.33 21.51
N ILE A 485 2.37 -7.30 20.61
CA ILE A 485 2.63 -7.11 19.17
C ILE A 485 1.70 -6.04 18.59
N ASP A 486 0.42 -6.04 18.97
CA ASP A 486 -0.56 -5.06 18.53
C ASP A 486 -0.19 -3.65 19.04
N ASN A 487 0.31 -3.52 20.26
CA ASN A 487 0.86 -2.27 20.80
C ASN A 487 2.09 -1.79 20.01
N ILE A 488 3.01 -2.69 19.62
CA ILE A 488 4.14 -2.36 18.75
C ILE A 488 3.66 -1.87 17.37
N ARG A 489 2.71 -2.57 16.75
CA ARG A 489 2.13 -2.19 15.45
C ARG A 489 1.50 -0.80 15.50
N CYS A 490 0.75 -0.52 16.57
CA CYS A 490 0.14 0.79 16.81
C CYS A 490 1.21 1.86 17.02
N TYR A 491 2.17 1.62 17.91
CA TYR A 491 3.29 2.52 18.19
C TYR A 491 4.06 2.93 16.93
N LEU A 492 4.53 1.96 16.13
CA LEU A 492 5.30 2.24 14.91
C LEU A 492 4.49 3.04 13.87
N THR A 493 3.19 2.80 13.83
CA THR A 493 2.31 3.47 12.87
C THR A 493 1.90 4.86 13.36
N TYR A 494 1.67 5.04 14.66
CA TYR A 494 1.26 6.28 15.31
C TYR A 494 2.40 7.29 15.38
N VAL A 495 3.57 6.89 15.89
CA VAL A 495 4.74 7.77 16.00
C VAL A 495 5.19 8.27 14.64
N GLY A 496 5.19 7.41 13.62
CA GLY A 496 5.53 7.83 12.26
C GLY A 496 4.50 8.80 11.65
N GLN A 497 3.28 8.90 12.18
CA GLN A 497 2.21 9.76 11.66
C GLN A 497 2.07 11.12 12.36
N GLN A 498 2.92 11.43 13.34
CA GLN A 498 2.85 12.65 14.14
C GLN A 498 3.11 13.93 13.30
N LEU A 499 2.12 14.34 12.50
CA LEU A 499 2.13 15.54 11.66
C LEU A 499 2.23 16.83 12.50
N GLU A 500 1.79 16.79 13.75
CA GLU A 500 1.87 17.92 14.70
C GLU A 500 3.32 18.26 15.05
N PHE A 501 4.21 17.26 15.20
CA PHE A 501 5.64 17.49 15.36
C PHE A 501 6.22 18.22 14.13
N ASP A 502 5.78 17.88 12.93
CA ASP A 502 6.32 18.45 11.69
C ASP A 502 5.94 19.92 11.50
N GLN A 503 4.77 20.33 11.98
CA GLN A 503 4.37 21.72 12.05
C GLN A 503 5.10 22.47 13.19
N ALA A 504 5.36 21.79 14.32
CA ALA A 504 6.09 22.35 15.46
C ALA A 504 7.61 22.48 15.21
N MET A 505 8.22 21.61 14.40
CA MET A 505 9.63 21.68 14.00
C MET A 505 9.93 22.91 13.13
N ASN A 506 8.93 23.42 12.41
CA ASN A 506 9.05 24.71 11.72
C ASN A 506 9.00 25.90 12.71
N ASN A 507 8.49 25.68 13.92
CA ASN A 507 8.33 26.66 15.00
C ASN A 507 9.13 26.25 16.26
N ILE A 508 10.36 25.71 16.09
CA ILE A 508 11.24 25.34 17.21
C ILE A 508 11.41 26.54 18.15
N SER A 509 11.32 26.30 19.47
CA SER A 509 11.61 27.31 20.50
C SER A 509 12.97 28.00 20.26
N SER A 510 13.03 29.32 20.45
CA SER A 510 14.24 30.12 20.23
C SER A 510 15.49 29.58 20.94
N ASP A 511 15.29 28.97 22.10
CA ASP A 511 16.37 28.54 22.98
C ASP A 511 17.13 27.33 22.40
N ILE A 512 16.39 26.37 21.84
CA ILE A 512 16.97 25.13 21.26
C ILE A 512 17.61 25.44 19.90
N ASN A 513 17.02 26.34 19.12
CA ASN A 513 17.65 26.82 17.89
C ASN A 513 19.01 27.48 18.16
N THR A 514 19.12 28.26 19.24
CA THR A 514 20.38 28.90 19.64
C THR A 514 21.42 27.83 20.02
N HIS A 515 21.05 26.86 20.83
CA HIS A 515 21.94 25.74 21.21
C HIS A 515 22.41 24.93 19.98
N ILE A 516 21.50 24.58 19.06
CA ILE A 516 21.83 23.86 17.82
C ILE A 516 22.78 24.68 16.94
N GLN A 517 22.58 26.00 16.84
CA GLN A 517 23.47 26.89 16.07
C GLN A 517 24.87 26.97 16.67
N GLU A 518 24.98 27.12 17.99
CA GLU A 518 26.27 27.12 18.70
C GLU A 518 27.01 25.80 18.54
N ASP A 519 26.30 24.67 18.69
CA ASP A 519 26.83 23.33 18.47
C ASP A 519 27.29 23.14 17.03
N PHE A 520 26.52 23.58 16.04
CA PHE A 520 26.91 23.51 14.63
C PHE A 520 28.22 24.25 14.36
N VAL A 521 28.37 25.45 14.93
CA VAL A 521 29.61 26.22 14.84
C VAL A 521 30.77 25.49 15.51
N ASN A 522 30.56 24.90 16.70
CA ASN A 522 31.58 24.15 17.43
C ASN A 522 32.02 22.88 16.67
N MET A 523 31.07 22.12 16.13
CA MET A 523 31.34 20.92 15.35
C MET A 523 32.09 21.23 14.04
N ARG A 524 31.81 22.37 13.39
CA ARG A 524 32.61 22.87 12.26
C ARG A 524 34.02 23.26 12.67
N LYS A 525 34.19 23.97 13.79
CA LYS A 525 35.52 24.34 14.33
C LYS A 525 36.38 23.11 14.62
N GLN A 526 35.77 22.04 15.13
CA GLN A 526 36.43 20.77 15.44
C GLN A 526 36.65 19.87 14.21
N LYS A 527 36.28 20.30 13.00
CA LYS A 527 36.30 19.50 11.74
C LYS A 527 35.52 18.17 11.82
N LEU A 528 34.58 18.05 12.77
CA LEU A 528 33.70 16.88 12.90
C LEU A 528 32.58 16.89 11.85
N LEU A 529 32.20 18.06 11.35
CA LEU A 529 31.24 18.23 10.25
C LEU A 529 31.95 18.82 9.03
N THR A 530 32.14 18.00 8.00
CA THR A 530 32.71 18.40 6.71
C THR A 530 31.68 19.04 5.77
N ASN A 531 30.44 18.53 5.74
CA ASN A 531 29.39 18.94 4.79
C ASN A 531 28.09 19.38 5.49
N LEU A 532 27.28 20.20 4.79
CA LEU A 532 25.95 20.65 5.22
C LEU A 532 24.98 19.47 5.38
N ASP A 533 25.08 18.46 4.50
CA ASP A 533 24.24 17.27 4.52
C ASP A 533 24.37 16.46 5.82
N ASN A 534 25.59 16.43 6.40
CA ASN A 534 25.82 15.75 7.68
C ASN A 534 25.05 16.42 8.83
N PHE A 535 24.84 17.74 8.75
CA PHE A 535 24.07 18.47 9.75
C PHE A 535 22.57 18.25 9.55
N HIS A 536 22.08 18.28 8.31
CA HIS A 536 20.70 17.90 8.01
C HIS A 536 20.39 16.47 8.47
N HIS A 537 21.33 15.55 8.26
CA HIS A 537 21.22 14.18 8.74
C HIS A 537 21.08 14.11 10.27
N LEU A 538 21.90 14.87 11.01
CA LEU A 538 21.82 14.92 12.46
C LEU A 538 20.48 15.51 12.95
N LEU A 539 19.94 16.53 12.27
CA LEU A 539 18.60 17.07 12.56
C LEU A 539 17.51 16.03 12.32
N VAL A 540 17.61 15.24 11.24
CA VAL A 540 16.68 14.14 10.96
C VAL A 540 16.78 13.08 12.06
N LEU A 541 17.99 12.69 12.47
CA LEU A 541 18.18 11.73 13.57
C LEU A 541 17.62 12.24 14.89
N ALA A 542 17.87 13.50 15.25
CA ALA A 542 17.34 14.10 16.47
C ALA A 542 15.80 14.15 16.46
N ARG A 543 15.19 14.52 15.32
CA ARG A 543 13.74 14.44 15.13
C ARG A 543 13.23 13.01 15.33
N LEU A 544 13.82 12.02 14.66
CA LEU A 544 13.37 10.64 14.75
C LEU A 544 13.53 10.09 16.17
N GLU A 545 14.60 10.45 16.85
CA GLU A 545 14.86 10.06 18.22
C GLU A 545 13.78 10.65 19.14
N THR A 546 13.46 11.94 19.04
CA THR A 546 12.37 12.56 19.82
C THR A 546 11.01 11.90 19.53
N LEU A 547 10.70 11.69 18.25
CA LEU A 547 9.48 11.02 17.82
C LEU A 547 9.38 9.61 18.42
N SER A 548 10.49 8.88 18.50
CA SER A 548 10.50 7.54 19.04
C SER A 548 10.05 7.46 20.51
N TYR A 549 10.22 8.53 21.29
CA TYR A 549 9.69 8.64 22.66
C TYR A 549 8.23 9.10 22.70
N GLY A 550 7.62 9.40 21.55
CA GLY A 550 6.27 9.96 21.43
C GLY A 550 6.19 11.43 21.81
N GLU A 551 7.31 12.14 21.83
CA GLU A 551 7.38 13.55 22.17
C GLU A 551 7.21 14.43 20.92
N ASN A 552 6.50 15.55 21.08
CA ASN A 552 6.16 16.45 19.98
C ASN A 552 7.10 17.67 19.86
N VAL A 553 8.14 17.74 20.69
CA VAL A 553 9.08 18.86 20.78
C VAL A 553 10.50 18.33 20.95
N LEU A 554 11.42 18.72 20.06
CA LEU A 554 12.83 18.40 20.20
C LEU A 554 13.38 19.00 21.50
N THR A 555 13.98 18.19 22.37
CA THR A 555 14.64 18.63 23.61
C THR A 555 16.17 18.56 23.50
N GLU A 556 16.88 19.24 24.40
CA GLU A 556 18.35 19.20 24.43
C GLU A 556 18.88 17.79 24.71
N ASN A 557 18.16 17.00 25.52
CA ASN A 557 18.54 15.62 25.82
C ASN A 557 18.52 14.76 24.55
N HIS A 558 17.43 14.83 23.79
CA HIS A 558 17.25 14.12 22.52
C HIS A 558 18.29 14.54 21.46
N TRP A 559 18.61 15.83 21.39
CA TRP A 559 19.70 16.33 20.55
C TRP A 559 21.06 15.73 20.95
N ASN A 560 21.36 15.66 22.25
CA ASN A 560 22.60 15.07 22.76
C ASN A 560 22.65 13.55 22.53
N GLN A 561 21.53 12.84 22.66
CA GLN A 561 21.42 11.41 22.36
C GLN A 561 21.68 11.13 20.88
N ALA A 562 21.08 11.89 19.97
CA ALA A 562 21.33 11.77 18.53
C ALA A 562 22.81 12.03 18.17
N LYS A 563 23.44 13.05 18.79
CA LYS A 563 24.89 13.29 18.64
C LYS A 563 25.72 12.10 19.11
N SER A 564 25.38 11.51 20.25
CA SER A 564 26.08 10.35 20.81
C SER A 564 25.97 9.12 19.90
N LEU A 565 24.78 8.86 19.35
CA LEU A 565 24.53 7.77 18.39
C LEU A 565 25.39 7.94 17.13
N GLU A 566 25.35 9.14 16.53
CA GLU A 566 26.11 9.42 15.31
C GLU A 566 27.63 9.41 15.54
N PHE A 567 28.09 9.88 16.71
CA PHE A 567 29.50 9.79 17.09
C PHE A 567 29.97 8.34 17.21
N THR A 568 29.21 7.50 17.93
CA THR A 568 29.51 6.08 18.11
C THR A 568 29.55 5.34 16.77
N ARG A 569 28.58 5.63 15.88
CA ARG A 569 28.54 5.06 14.53
C ARG A 569 29.78 5.45 13.72
N ARG A 570 30.18 6.73 13.74
CA ARG A 570 31.38 7.17 13.01
C ARG A 570 32.66 6.55 13.54
N GLN A 571 32.77 6.38 14.85
CA GLN A 571 33.89 5.63 15.42
C GLN A 571 33.94 4.20 14.90
N ARG A 572 32.78 3.53 14.81
CA ARG A 572 32.67 2.18 14.26
C ARG A 572 33.09 2.08 12.78
N MET A 573 32.86 3.13 11.99
CA MET A 573 33.19 3.17 10.56
C MET A 573 34.66 3.51 10.25
N ASN A 574 35.39 4.06 11.22
CA ASN A 574 36.83 4.35 11.09
C ASN A 574 37.72 3.14 11.45
N ILE A 575 37.09 2.01 11.80
CA ILE A 575 37.71 0.71 12.09
C ILE A 575 37.46 -0.19 10.88
#